data_AF-A0AAD1IKW8-F1
#
_entry.id   AF-A0AAD1IKW8-F1
#
_cell.length_a   1.000
_cell.length_b   1.000
_cell.length_c   1.000
_cell.angle_alpha   90.00
_cell.angle_beta   90.00
_cell.angle_gamma   90.00
#
_symmetry.space_group_name_H-M   'P 1'
#
loop_
_entity.id
_entity.type
_entity.pdbx_description
1 polymer ?
#
loop_
_entity_poly.entity_id
_entity_poly.type
_entity_poly.pdbx_seq_one_letter_code
_entity_poly.pdbx_strand_id
1 'polypeptide(L)'
;MNKRATGLGAATLLIAGSIVLAGPAAAQTSWAMPDVEGAILQEAHDDIASATGGAVLPETTAADGTPYEQINLTNWVVCAQSPSAGEEISVESPPELEVARPNGCE
;
A
#
# COMPACT_ATOMS: atom_id res chain seq x y z
N MET A 1 -59.72 16.02 -48.62
CA MET A 1 -58.66 17.04 -48.38
C MET A 1 -58.82 17.48 -46.93
N ASN A 2 -57.97 17.22 -45.93
CA ASN A 2 -56.52 17.01 -45.80
C ASN A 2 -56.26 16.30 -44.44
N LYS A 3 -55.41 15.24 -44.36
CA LYS A 3 -54.06 15.17 -43.70
C LYS A 3 -54.09 15.40 -42.16
N ARG A 4 -53.53 14.60 -41.22
CA ARG A 4 -52.43 13.60 -41.12
C ARG A 4 -52.59 12.78 -39.81
N ALA A 5 -52.35 11.47 -39.81
CA ALA A 5 -51.13 10.75 -39.36
C ALA A 5 -51.12 10.27 -37.89
N THR A 6 -51.21 8.94 -37.76
CA THR A 6 -50.33 8.01 -37.03
C THR A 6 -49.71 8.45 -35.70
N GLY A 7 -50.05 7.71 -34.63
CA GLY A 7 -49.26 7.64 -33.39
C GLY A 7 -49.21 6.20 -32.87
N LEU A 8 -48.31 5.39 -33.42
CA LEU A 8 -47.81 4.18 -32.77
C LEU A 8 -46.69 4.60 -31.81
N GLY A 9 -46.76 4.20 -30.54
CA GLY A 9 -45.74 4.53 -29.55
C GLY A 9 -45.78 3.60 -28.35
N ALA A 10 -45.70 2.28 -28.59
CA ALA A 10 -45.33 1.32 -27.56
C ALA A 10 -43.80 1.25 -27.50
N ALA A 11 -43.21 1.63 -26.36
CA ALA A 11 -41.80 1.37 -26.07
C ALA A 11 -41.61 1.22 -24.55
N THR A 12 -41.96 0.05 -24.03
CA THR A 12 -41.57 -0.38 -22.69
C THR A 12 -40.09 -0.78 -22.74
N LEU A 13 -39.19 0.12 -22.35
CA LEU A 13 -37.76 -0.18 -22.22
C LEU A 13 -37.53 -0.98 -20.93
N LEU A 14 -37.43 -2.30 -21.06
CA LEU A 14 -36.92 -3.18 -20.00
C LEU A 14 -35.40 -3.02 -19.95
N ILE A 15 -34.90 -2.25 -18.97
CA ILE A 15 -33.47 -2.18 -18.67
C ILE A 15 -33.14 -3.43 -17.84
N ALA A 16 -32.66 -4.47 -18.52
CA ALA A 16 -32.07 -5.64 -17.86
C ALA A 16 -30.75 -5.21 -17.22
N GLY A 17 -30.77 -4.97 -15.90
CA GLY A 17 -29.57 -4.70 -15.12
C GLY A 17 -28.68 -5.93 -15.08
N SER A 18 -27.55 -5.89 -15.77
CA SER A 18 -26.47 -6.86 -15.63
C SER A 18 -25.79 -6.65 -14.27
N ILE A 19 -26.13 -7.49 -13.30
CA ILE A 19 -25.39 -7.61 -12.05
C ILE A 19 -24.07 -8.29 -12.42
N VAL A 20 -23.02 -7.50 -12.63
CA VAL A 20 -21.66 -8.01 -12.74
C VAL A 20 -21.27 -8.48 -11.34
N LEU A 21 -21.28 -9.80 -11.13
CA LEU A 21 -20.69 -10.42 -9.95
C LEU A 21 -19.18 -10.15 -9.99
N ALA A 22 -18.70 -9.22 -9.18
CA ALA A 22 -17.29 -9.11 -8.87
C ALA A 22 -16.86 -10.45 -8.27
N GLY A 23 -15.96 -11.17 -8.95
CA GLY A 23 -15.35 -12.39 -8.42
C GLY A 23 -14.59 -12.09 -7.11
N PRO A 24 -14.26 -13.13 -6.31
CA PRO A 24 -13.47 -12.92 -5.12
C PRO A 24 -12.15 -12.25 -5.51
N ALA A 25 -11.85 -11.10 -4.89
CA ALA A 25 -10.56 -10.48 -5.03
C ALA A 25 -9.52 -11.47 -4.50
N ALA A 26 -8.61 -11.94 -5.36
CA ALA A 26 -7.45 -12.69 -4.89
C ALA A 26 -6.69 -11.79 -3.91
N ALA A 27 -6.38 -12.30 -2.72
CA ALA A 27 -5.56 -11.58 -1.77
C ALA A 27 -4.19 -11.35 -2.41
N GLN A 28 -3.74 -10.09 -2.46
CA GLN A 28 -2.38 -9.75 -2.84
C GLN A 28 -1.46 -10.34 -1.76
N THR A 29 -0.48 -11.14 -2.18
CA THR A 29 0.43 -11.84 -1.26
C THR A 29 1.80 -11.17 -1.17
N SER A 30 2.09 -10.25 -2.08
CA SER A 30 3.34 -9.51 -2.12
C SER A 30 3.16 -8.10 -2.68
N TRP A 31 4.08 -7.22 -2.28
CA TRP A 31 4.11 -5.80 -2.65
C TRP A 31 5.53 -5.37 -2.99
N ALA A 32 5.66 -4.26 -3.70
CA ALA A 32 6.96 -3.64 -3.94
C ALA A 32 7.38 -2.81 -2.71
N MET A 33 8.62 -2.97 -2.29
CA MET A 33 9.22 -2.22 -1.20
C MET A 33 9.33 -0.73 -1.57
N PRO A 34 8.76 0.20 -0.80
CA PRO A 34 8.98 1.62 -1.01
C PRO A 34 10.43 2.03 -0.73
N ASP A 35 10.86 3.15 -1.33
CA ASP A 35 12.14 3.80 -0.99
C ASP A 35 11.94 4.67 0.25
N VAL A 36 12.50 4.23 1.38
CA VAL A 36 12.33 4.83 2.71
C VAL A 36 13.66 5.17 3.37
N GLU A 37 14.80 4.97 2.70
CA GLU A 37 16.10 5.38 3.21
C GLU A 37 16.15 6.90 3.45
N GLY A 38 16.71 7.30 4.59
CA GLY A 38 16.76 8.70 5.02
C GLY A 38 15.46 9.25 5.60
N ALA A 39 14.35 8.50 5.55
CA ALA A 39 13.09 8.91 6.17
C ALA A 39 13.16 8.80 7.70
N ILE A 40 12.31 9.57 8.39
CA ILE A 40 12.04 9.32 9.80
C ILE A 40 11.30 7.98 9.92
N LEU A 41 11.64 7.17 10.92
CA LEU A 41 11.11 5.79 11.03
C LEU A 41 9.57 5.74 11.08
N GLN A 42 8.91 6.74 11.68
CA GLN A 42 7.44 6.83 11.64
C GLN A 42 6.91 6.94 10.21
N GLU A 43 7.54 7.78 9.37
CA GLU A 43 7.13 7.97 7.97
C GLU A 43 7.38 6.70 7.17
N ALA A 44 8.53 6.04 7.40
CA ALA A 44 8.83 4.75 6.77
C ALA A 44 7.79 3.66 7.12
N HIS A 45 7.36 3.57 8.39
CA HIS A 45 6.28 2.67 8.80
C HIS A 45 4.97 3.00 8.08
N ASP A 46 4.61 4.28 8.01
CA ASP A 46 3.35 4.73 7.39
C ASP A 46 3.35 4.45 5.88
N ASP A 47 4.50 4.62 5.20
CA ASP A 47 4.66 4.34 3.77
C ASP A 47 4.55 2.84 3.47
N ILE A 48 5.22 1.98 4.25
CA ILE A 48 5.13 0.52 4.10
C ILE A 48 3.70 0.04 4.41
N ALA A 49 3.09 0.55 5.47
CA ALA A 49 1.70 0.22 5.81
C ALA A 49 0.75 0.68 4.70
N SER A 50 0.91 1.89 4.16
CA SER A 50 0.11 2.41 3.06
C SER A 50 0.25 1.55 1.79
N ALA A 51 1.48 1.19 1.42
CA ALA A 51 1.79 0.36 0.25
C ALA A 51 1.19 -1.05 0.33
N THR A 52 1.07 -1.60 1.54
CA THR A 52 0.59 -2.97 1.79
C THR A 52 -0.85 -3.04 2.31
N GLY A 53 -1.54 -1.89 2.44
CA GLY A 53 -2.86 -1.84 3.07
C GLY A 53 -2.85 -2.24 4.56
N GLY A 54 -1.71 -2.04 5.23
CA GLY A 54 -1.47 -2.33 6.64
C GLY A 54 -1.13 -3.79 6.94
N ALA A 55 -0.88 -4.61 5.90
CA ALA A 55 -0.59 -6.02 6.07
C ALA A 55 0.83 -6.30 6.56
N VAL A 56 1.78 -5.41 6.26
CA VAL A 56 3.20 -5.57 6.57
C VAL A 56 3.68 -4.36 7.38
N LEU A 57 4.50 -4.63 8.39
CA LEU A 57 5.27 -3.64 9.12
C LEU A 57 6.75 -4.05 9.08
N PRO A 58 7.68 -3.08 9.05
CA PRO A 58 9.10 -3.40 9.06
C PRO A 58 9.56 -3.96 10.40
N GLU A 59 10.57 -4.81 10.35
CA GLU A 59 11.44 -5.11 11.49
C GLU A 59 12.54 -4.05 11.59
N THR A 60 12.99 -3.72 12.80
CA THR A 60 13.94 -2.63 13.02
C THR A 60 15.14 -3.06 13.85
N THR A 61 16.32 -2.61 13.46
CA THR A 61 17.58 -2.81 14.20
C THR A 61 18.35 -1.50 14.31
N ALA A 62 19.11 -1.31 15.38
CA ALA A 62 19.96 -0.13 15.50
C ALA A 62 21.27 -0.33 14.71
N ALA A 63 21.67 0.68 13.94
CA ALA A 63 22.89 0.66 13.12
C ALA A 63 24.18 0.43 13.94
N ASP A 64 24.19 0.90 15.19
CA ASP A 64 25.33 0.69 16.10
C ASP A 64 25.38 -0.72 16.72
N GLY A 65 24.46 -1.61 16.34
CA GLY A 65 24.34 -2.98 16.83
C GLY A 65 23.83 -3.10 18.27
N THR A 66 23.52 -1.98 18.93
CA THR A 66 22.97 -2.01 20.29
C THR A 66 21.50 -2.44 20.23
N PRO A 67 21.03 -3.35 21.12
CA PRO A 67 19.66 -3.84 21.09
C PRO A 67 18.68 -2.83 21.71
N TYR A 68 18.62 -1.61 21.16
CA TYR A 68 17.61 -0.63 21.52
C TYR A 68 16.24 -1.05 21.01
N GLU A 69 15.20 -0.73 21.77
CA GLU A 69 13.82 -0.82 21.30
C GLU A 69 13.37 0.53 20.73
N GLN A 70 12.81 0.52 19.52
CA GLN A 70 12.37 1.72 18.81
C GLN A 70 10.93 2.11 19.23
N ILE A 71 10.72 2.47 20.50
CA ILE A 71 9.36 2.77 21.01
C ILE A 71 8.81 4.09 20.42
N ASN A 72 9.64 5.12 20.38
CA ASN A 72 9.27 6.39 19.76
C ASN A 72 9.92 6.47 18.37
N LEU A 73 9.12 6.17 17.34
CA LEU A 73 9.59 6.07 15.96
C LEU A 73 10.10 7.40 15.41
N THR A 74 9.61 8.55 15.88
CA THR A 74 10.07 9.87 15.38
C THR A 74 11.48 10.23 15.83
N ASN A 75 12.09 9.44 16.72
CA ASN A 75 13.45 9.63 17.23
C ASN A 75 14.53 8.89 16.42
N TRP A 76 14.16 8.28 15.31
CA TRP A 76 15.00 7.42 14.50
C TRP A 76 14.90 7.80 13.02
N VAL A 77 15.99 7.63 12.30
CA VAL A 77 16.10 7.77 10.84
C VAL A 77 16.50 6.42 10.26
N VAL A 78 15.92 6.05 9.13
CA VAL A 78 16.29 4.85 8.36
C VAL A 78 17.64 5.10 7.68
N CYS A 79 18.64 4.30 8.04
CA CYS A 79 19.98 4.35 7.46
C CYS A 79 20.14 3.39 6.28
N ALA A 80 19.48 2.23 6.35
CA ALA A 80 19.45 1.25 5.28
C ALA A 80 18.12 0.50 5.30
N GLN A 81 17.72 0.00 4.12
CA GLN A 81 16.56 -0.87 3.97
C GLN A 81 16.91 -2.20 3.31
N SER A 82 16.19 -3.26 3.69
CA SER A 82 16.23 -4.56 3.03
C SER A 82 14.80 -5.11 2.89
N PRO A 83 14.36 -5.52 1.69
CA PRO A 83 15.09 -5.48 0.43
C PRO A 83 15.17 -4.06 -0.16
N SER A 84 15.85 -3.88 -1.30
CA SER A 84 15.98 -2.57 -1.94
C SER A 84 14.63 -2.07 -2.47
N ALA A 85 14.52 -0.76 -2.70
CA ALA A 85 13.32 -0.18 -3.28
C ALA A 85 12.91 -0.87 -4.60
N GLY A 86 11.63 -1.21 -4.71
CA GLY A 86 11.04 -1.94 -5.84
C GLY A 86 11.16 -3.46 -5.77
N GLU A 87 11.94 -4.02 -4.84
CA GLU A 87 12.00 -5.46 -4.59
C GLU A 87 10.78 -5.94 -3.78
N GLU A 88 10.61 -7.25 -3.69
CA GLU A 88 9.39 -7.85 -3.13
C GLU A 88 9.41 -7.93 -1.60
N ILE A 89 8.32 -7.50 -0.96
CA ILE A 89 8.02 -7.73 0.46
C ILE A 89 6.69 -8.48 0.61
N SER A 90 6.55 -9.21 1.72
CA SER A 90 5.33 -9.95 2.05
C SER A 90 5.14 -10.07 3.56
N VAL A 91 4.02 -10.65 3.99
CA VAL A 91 3.78 -10.97 5.41
C VAL A 91 4.75 -12.04 5.92
N GLU A 92 5.20 -12.95 5.03
CA GLU A 92 6.16 -14.01 5.37
C GLU A 92 7.61 -13.54 5.33
N SER A 93 7.86 -12.38 4.72
CA SER A 93 9.18 -11.75 4.58
C SER A 93 9.01 -10.23 4.68
N PRO A 94 8.80 -9.71 5.91
CA PRO A 94 8.69 -8.28 6.14
C PRO A 94 10.04 -7.60 5.83
N PRO A 95 10.03 -6.31 5.47
CA PRO A 95 11.27 -5.58 5.28
C PRO A 95 11.98 -5.34 6.61
N GLU A 96 13.30 -5.30 6.57
CA GLU A 96 14.18 -4.93 7.68
C GLU A 96 14.69 -3.50 7.45
N LEU A 97 14.62 -2.66 8.48
CA LEU A 97 15.14 -1.30 8.48
C LEU A 97 16.24 -1.16 9.53
N GLU A 98 17.43 -0.77 9.08
CA GLU A 98 18.49 -0.35 9.99
C GLU A 98 18.31 1.12 10.31
N VAL A 99 18.35 1.48 11.60
CA VAL A 99 18.04 2.83 12.06
C VAL A 99 19.09 3.40 13.00
N ALA A 100 19.26 4.71 12.94
CA ALA A 100 20.08 5.46 13.90
C ALA A 100 19.32 6.68 14.44
N ARG A 101 19.89 7.33 15.45
CA ARG A 101 19.44 8.67 15.82
C ARG A 101 19.63 9.63 14.64
N PRO A 102 18.83 10.71 14.55
CA PRO A 102 19.02 11.71 13.51
C PRO A 102 20.48 12.17 13.41
N ASN A 103 21.02 12.17 12.19
CA ASN A 103 22.44 12.42 11.87
C ASN A 103 23.43 11.34 12.31
N GLY A 104 22.97 10.12 12.62
CA GLY A 104 23.79 8.99 13.04
C GLY A 104 23.95 7.87 12.00
N CYS A 105 23.47 8.08 10.77
CA CYS A 105 23.76 7.19 9.64
C CYS A 105 25.12 7.59 9.07
N GLU A 106 26.18 6.86 9.42
CA GLU A 106 27.57 7.11 9.01
C GLU A 106 28.10 6.01 8.08
#